data_AF-A2E6Z4-F1
#
_entry.id   AF-A2E6Z4-F1
#
_cell.length_a   1.000
_cell.length_b   1.000
_cell.length_c   1.000
_cell.angle_alpha   90.00
_cell.angle_beta   90.00
_cell.angle_gamma   90.00
#
_symmetry.space_group_name_H-M   'P 1'
#
loop_
_entity.id
_entity.type
_entity.pdbx_description
1 polymer ?
#
loop_
_entity_poly.entity_id
_entity_poly.type
_entity_poly.pdbx_seq_one_letter_code
_entity_poly.pdbx_strand_id
1 'polypeptide(L)'
;MLPLLIKVLPLFNKVLPLLIKMLPLLIKMLPLLIKVLPLLIKMLPLFIKVLPLFFKVLPLLIKVLPLFNKVLPLFIKMLPLFIKVLPLLLKMQLPLFNKVLPLFIMQLPHYIMQLPLFNKVLPLFIKMLPLFIKVLSLLLKMLPLFIKVLPLFIMQLPHYIMQLPLFNKVLPLFNKVLPLFIMQLPL
;
A
#
# COMPACT_ATOMS: atom_id res chain seq x y z
N MET A 1 1.95 56.30 -4.40
CA MET A 1 2.80 55.16 -4.81
C MET A 1 3.88 54.80 -3.78
N LEU A 2 4.64 55.77 -3.24
CA LEU A 2 5.70 55.54 -2.25
C LEU A 2 5.27 54.73 -0.99
N PRO A 3 4.08 54.96 -0.38
CA PRO A 3 3.68 54.24 0.84
C PRO A 3 3.41 52.75 0.61
N LEU A 4 2.96 52.38 -0.59
CA LEU A 4 2.73 50.99 -0.98
C LEU A 4 4.06 50.25 -1.18
N LEU A 5 5.04 50.91 -1.82
CA LEU A 5 6.36 50.33 -2.04
C LEU A 5 7.07 50.02 -0.72
N ILE A 6 7.01 50.93 0.26
CA ILE A 6 7.56 50.74 1.61
C ILE A 6 6.91 49.54 2.32
N LYS A 7 5.60 49.31 2.14
CA LYS A 7 4.89 48.17 2.74
C LYS A 7 5.18 46.83 2.03
N VAL A 8 5.45 46.85 0.73
CA VAL A 8 5.68 45.63 -0.07
C VAL A 8 7.15 45.17 -0.01
N LEU A 9 8.09 46.09 0.18
CA LEU A 9 9.54 45.86 0.31
C LEU A 9 9.93 44.72 1.29
N PRO A 10 9.43 44.71 2.54
CA PRO A 10 9.82 43.71 3.53
C PRO A 10 9.22 42.35 3.21
N LEU A 11 8.07 42.34 2.55
CA LEU A 11 7.34 41.16 2.11
C LEU A 11 8.09 40.50 0.93
N PHE A 12 8.57 41.31 -0.01
CA PHE A 12 9.42 40.85 -1.12
C PHE A 12 10.72 40.21 -0.61
N ASN A 13 11.42 40.86 0.34
CA ASN A 13 12.65 40.32 0.94
C ASN A 13 12.44 39.00 1.71
N LYS A 14 11.23 38.74 2.21
CA LYS A 14 10.89 37.48 2.89
C LYS A 14 10.51 36.36 1.91
N VAL A 15 9.75 36.69 0.86
CA VAL A 15 9.24 35.71 -0.11
C VAL A 15 10.33 35.26 -1.08
N LEU A 16 11.28 36.14 -1.41
CA LEU A 16 12.33 35.87 -2.39
C LEU A 16 13.26 34.68 -2.02
N PRO A 17 13.84 34.61 -0.82
CA PRO A 17 14.66 33.45 -0.43
C PRO A 17 13.87 32.14 -0.40
N LEU A 18 12.57 32.21 -0.12
CA LEU A 18 11.67 31.04 -0.13
C LEU A 18 11.45 30.52 -1.55
N LEU A 19 11.20 31.40 -2.52
CA LEU A 19 11.05 31.03 -3.94
C LEU A 19 12.28 30.31 -4.50
N ILE A 20 13.47 30.88 -4.24
CA ILE A 20 14.74 30.32 -4.70
C ILE A 20 15.00 28.94 -4.07
N LYS A 21 14.63 28.76 -2.79
CA LYS A 21 14.74 27.47 -2.09
C LYS A 21 13.70 26.43 -2.57
N MET A 22 12.50 26.87 -2.95
CA MET A 22 11.42 25.98 -3.39
C MET A 22 11.61 25.45 -4.82
N LEU A 23 12.23 26.21 -5.71
CA LEU A 23 12.37 25.82 -7.12
C LEU A 23 13.12 24.48 -7.33
N PRO A 24 14.29 24.22 -6.69
CA PRO A 24 14.97 22.93 -6.79
C PRO A 24 14.12 21.79 -6.23
N LEU A 25 13.31 22.04 -5.20
CA LEU A 25 12.39 21.05 -4.63
C LEU A 25 11.27 20.70 -5.62
N LEU A 26 10.65 21.69 -6.25
CA LEU A 26 9.60 21.48 -7.26
C LEU A 26 10.11 20.67 -8.45
N ILE A 27 11.29 21.02 -8.99
CA ILE A 27 11.93 20.32 -10.10
C ILE A 27 12.25 18.86 -9.72
N LYS A 28 12.71 18.62 -8.48
CA LYS A 28 12.99 17.26 -7.99
C LYS A 28 11.71 16.43 -7.76
N MET A 29 10.62 17.06 -7.31
CA MET A 29 9.37 16.37 -7.01
C MET A 29 8.56 16.00 -8.26
N LEU A 30 8.62 16.80 -9.33
CA LEU A 30 7.81 16.57 -10.54
C LEU A 30 8.04 15.20 -11.19
N PRO A 31 9.29 14.73 -11.45
CA PRO A 31 9.54 13.40 -11.98
C PRO A 31 9.03 12.29 -11.06
N LEU A 32 9.06 12.52 -9.74
CA LEU A 32 8.61 11.55 -8.75
C LEU A 32 7.08 11.43 -8.77
N LEU A 33 6.36 12.56 -8.86
CA LEU A 33 4.89 12.56 -9.01
C LEU A 33 4.44 11.85 -10.30
N ILE A 34 5.11 12.14 -11.42
CA ILE A 34 4.84 11.52 -12.73
C ILE A 34 5.10 10.01 -12.69
N LYS A 35 6.13 9.54 -11.97
CA LYS A 35 6.43 8.11 -11.82
C LYS A 35 5.46 7.38 -10.89
N VAL A 36 5.02 8.03 -9.81
CA VAL A 36 4.16 7.41 -8.79
C VAL A 36 2.71 7.29 -9.25
N LEU A 37 2.18 8.27 -9.98
CA LEU A 37 0.78 8.27 -10.41
C LEU A 37 0.37 7.02 -11.24
N PRO A 38 1.12 6.62 -12.30
CA PRO A 38 0.85 5.38 -13.03
C PRO A 38 0.94 4.12 -12.16
N LEU A 39 1.86 4.11 -11.19
CA LEU A 39 2.03 2.99 -10.26
C LEU A 39 0.81 2.84 -9.35
N LEU A 40 0.29 3.96 -8.80
CA LEU A 40 -0.93 3.96 -8.00
C LEU A 40 -2.13 3.46 -8.81
N ILE A 41 -2.30 3.96 -10.04
CA ILE A 41 -3.38 3.54 -10.96
C ILE A 41 -3.28 2.04 -11.27
N LYS A 42 -2.07 1.51 -11.47
CA LYS A 42 -1.83 0.09 -11.74
C LYS A 42 -2.08 -0.80 -10.52
N MET A 43 -1.78 -0.32 -9.32
CA MET A 43 -1.96 -1.08 -8.07
C MET A 43 -3.43 -1.12 -7.62
N LEU A 44 -4.20 -0.05 -7.78
CA LEU A 44 -5.60 0.02 -7.37
C LEU A 44 -6.47 -1.19 -7.82
N PRO A 45 -6.48 -1.60 -9.11
CA PRO A 45 -7.28 -2.74 -9.55
C PRO A 45 -6.78 -4.08 -8.98
N LEU A 46 -5.48 -4.22 -8.69
CA LEU A 46 -4.95 -5.40 -7.99
C LEU A 46 -5.52 -5.46 -6.57
N PHE A 47 -5.55 -4.35 -5.84
CA PHE A 47 -6.11 -4.33 -4.50
C PHE A 47 -7.61 -4.65 -4.49
N ILE A 48 -8.37 -4.05 -5.42
CA ILE A 48 -9.81 -4.31 -5.57
C ILE A 48 -10.10 -5.77 -5.95
N LYS A 49 -9.25 -6.42 -6.76
CA LYS A 49 -9.42 -7.84 -7.13
C LYS A 49 -9.09 -8.79 -5.99
N VAL A 50 -8.10 -8.47 -5.16
CA VAL A 50 -7.62 -9.36 -4.11
C VAL A 50 -8.47 -9.26 -2.84
N LEU A 51 -9.03 -8.09 -2.50
CA LEU A 51 -9.85 -7.92 -1.30
C LEU A 51 -11.05 -8.90 -1.21
N PRO A 52 -11.85 -9.12 -2.27
CA PRO A 52 -12.95 -10.08 -2.24
C PRO A 52 -12.46 -11.52 -2.06
N LEU A 53 -11.26 -11.87 -2.54
CA LEU A 53 -10.68 -13.20 -2.32
C LEU A 53 -10.40 -13.41 -0.83
N PHE A 54 -9.90 -12.39 -0.12
CA PHE A 54 -9.73 -12.47 1.32
C PHE A 54 -11.04 -12.76 2.06
N PHE A 55 -12.11 -12.03 1.72
CA PHE A 55 -13.43 -12.24 2.33
C PHE A 55 -14.07 -13.59 1.96
N LYS A 56 -13.72 -14.20 0.83
CA LYS A 56 -14.17 -15.54 0.45
C LYS A 56 -13.38 -16.65 1.14
N VAL A 57 -12.05 -16.51 1.21
CA VAL A 57 -11.16 -17.56 1.72
C VAL A 57 -11.16 -17.61 3.24
N LEU A 58 -11.16 -16.46 3.93
CA LEU A 58 -11.05 -16.41 5.39
C LEU A 58 -12.17 -17.20 6.12
N PRO A 59 -13.47 -17.03 5.78
CA PRO A 59 -14.53 -17.82 6.41
C PRO A 59 -14.41 -19.31 6.12
N LEU A 60 -13.90 -19.70 4.95
CA LEU A 60 -13.69 -21.10 4.58
C LEU A 60 -12.57 -21.72 5.42
N LEU A 61 -11.45 -21.02 5.60
CA LEU A 61 -10.37 -21.47 6.49
C LEU A 61 -10.86 -21.64 7.94
N ILE A 62 -11.65 -20.68 8.44
CA ILE A 62 -12.22 -20.72 9.80
C ILE A 62 -13.19 -21.90 9.95
N LYS A 63 -13.99 -22.23 8.93
CA LYS A 63 -14.93 -23.36 8.97
C LYS A 63 -14.22 -24.71 8.86
N VAL A 64 -13.18 -24.80 8.03
CA VAL A 64 -12.49 -26.06 7.74
C VAL A 64 -11.55 -26.48 8.88
N LEU A 65 -10.89 -25.52 9.55
CA LEU A 65 -9.91 -25.83 10.60
C LEU A 65 -10.50 -26.64 11.79
N PRO A 66 -11.67 -26.30 12.37
CA PRO A 66 -12.30 -27.11 13.41
C PRO A 66 -12.69 -28.50 12.92
N LEU A 67 -13.07 -28.64 11.64
CA LEU A 67 -13.44 -29.92 11.05
C LEU A 67 -12.20 -30.83 10.93
N PHE A 68 -11.07 -30.28 10.49
CA PHE A 68 -9.78 -30.99 10.51
C PHE A 68 -9.39 -31.45 11.92
N ASN A 69 -9.50 -30.56 12.92
CA ASN A 69 -9.20 -30.89 14.31
C ASN A 69 -10.11 -31.98 14.90
N LYS A 70 -11.36 -32.11 14.42
CA LYS A 70 -12.29 -33.16 14.83
C LYS A 70 -12.04 -34.48 14.11
N VAL A 71 -11.79 -34.43 12.80
CA VAL A 71 -11.69 -35.60 11.93
C VAL A 71 -10.34 -36.32 12.11
N LEU A 72 -9.23 -35.59 12.27
CA LEU A 72 -7.89 -36.17 12.37
C LEU A 72 -7.75 -37.16 13.55
N PRO A 73 -8.19 -36.85 14.80
CA PRO A 73 -8.14 -37.80 15.91
C PRO A 73 -9.04 -39.01 15.69
N LEU A 74 -10.22 -38.84 15.07
CA LEU A 74 -11.11 -39.95 14.70
C LEU A 74 -10.45 -40.88 13.68
N PHE A 75 -9.79 -40.32 12.66
CA PHE A 75 -9.04 -41.10 11.68
C PHE A 75 -7.92 -41.92 12.33
N ILE A 76 -7.13 -41.31 13.21
CA ILE A 76 -6.05 -41.99 13.94
C ILE A 76 -6.62 -43.11 14.83
N LYS A 77 -7.75 -42.88 15.51
CA LYS A 77 -8.42 -43.90 16.34
C LYS A 77 -9.02 -45.06 15.55
N MET A 78 -9.53 -44.79 14.34
CA MET A 78 -10.15 -45.80 13.49
C MET A 78 -9.12 -46.69 12.77
N LEU A 79 -7.90 -46.19 12.51
CA LEU A 79 -6.87 -46.93 11.77
C LEU A 79 -6.54 -48.31 12.40
N PRO A 80 -6.32 -48.45 13.73
CA PRO A 80 -6.07 -49.76 14.35
C PRO A 80 -7.28 -50.69 14.30
N LEU A 81 -8.51 -50.14 14.40
CA LEU A 81 -9.75 -50.90 14.26
C LEU A 81 -9.88 -51.47 12.85
N PHE A 82 -9.63 -50.65 11.81
CA PHE A 82 -9.61 -51.10 10.43
C PHE A 82 -8.61 -52.25 10.20
N ILE A 83 -7.39 -52.13 10.74
CA ILE A 83 -6.37 -53.19 10.64
C ILE A 83 -6.81 -54.48 11.35
N LYS A 84 -7.44 -54.38 12.52
CA LYS A 84 -7.94 -55.55 13.28
C LYS A 84 -9.11 -56.26 12.60
N VAL A 85 -10.01 -55.52 11.95
CA VAL A 85 -11.22 -56.09 11.31
C VAL A 85 -10.95 -56.54 9.87
N LEU A 86 -9.84 -56.09 9.27
CA LEU A 86 -9.40 -56.46 7.91
C LEU A 86 -9.40 -57.98 7.65
N PRO A 87 -8.86 -58.86 8.53
CA PRO A 87 -8.83 -60.30 8.28
C PRO A 87 -10.23 -60.94 8.29
N LEU A 88 -11.15 -60.36 9.07
CA LEU A 88 -12.52 -60.83 9.22
C LEU A 88 -13.39 -60.41 8.02
N LEU A 89 -13.17 -59.21 7.51
CA LEU A 89 -13.86 -58.65 6.34
C LEU A 89 -13.37 -59.24 5.01
N LEU A 90 -12.08 -59.55 4.89
CA LEU A 90 -11.54 -60.26 3.71
C LEU A 90 -12.20 -61.63 3.48
N LYS A 91 -12.78 -62.24 4.53
CA LYS A 91 -13.58 -63.46 4.42
C LYS A 91 -15.03 -63.24 3.97
N MET A 92 -15.58 -62.04 4.09
CA MET A 92 -17.03 -61.79 3.95
C MET A 92 -17.41 -60.75 2.87
N GLN A 93 -16.63 -59.69 2.65
CA GLN A 93 -16.92 -58.63 1.66
C GLN A 93 -15.62 -57.99 1.12
N LEU A 94 -15.26 -58.36 -0.11
CA LEU A 94 -13.93 -58.13 -0.70
C LEU A 94 -13.73 -56.79 -1.47
N PRO A 95 -14.69 -56.25 -2.27
CA PRO A 95 -14.34 -55.21 -3.25
C PRO A 95 -14.23 -53.79 -2.67
N LEU A 96 -15.05 -53.47 -1.68
CA LEU A 96 -15.24 -52.08 -1.23
C LEU A 96 -14.17 -51.69 -0.21
N PHE A 97 -13.77 -52.61 0.66
CA PHE A 97 -12.78 -52.37 1.71
C PHE A 97 -11.35 -52.24 1.15
N ASN A 98 -11.00 -53.07 0.17
CA ASN A 98 -9.72 -52.98 -0.56
C ASN A 98 -9.56 -51.65 -1.31
N LYS A 99 -10.66 -50.93 -1.61
CA LYS A 99 -10.61 -49.58 -2.20
C LYS A 99 -10.50 -48.49 -1.13
N VAL A 100 -11.22 -48.62 -0.01
CA VAL A 100 -11.31 -47.56 1.00
C VAL A 100 -10.06 -47.50 1.90
N LEU A 101 -9.48 -48.64 2.29
CA LEU A 101 -8.32 -48.68 3.18
C LEU A 101 -7.08 -47.96 2.60
N PRO A 102 -6.68 -48.20 1.34
CA PRO A 102 -5.56 -47.47 0.74
C PRO A 102 -5.82 -45.97 0.64
N LEU A 103 -7.05 -45.57 0.31
CA LEU A 103 -7.47 -44.16 0.29
C LEU A 103 -7.32 -43.51 1.66
N PHE A 104 -7.71 -44.20 2.73
CA PHE A 104 -7.54 -43.73 4.12
C PHE A 104 -6.07 -43.52 4.48
N ILE A 105 -5.22 -44.50 4.16
CA ILE A 105 -3.78 -44.44 4.44
C ILE A 105 -3.11 -43.33 3.62
N MET A 106 -3.50 -43.14 2.36
CA MET A 106 -2.97 -42.08 1.51
C MET A 106 -3.38 -40.67 1.96
N GLN A 107 -4.58 -40.51 2.53
CA GLN A 107 -5.05 -39.20 2.98
C GLN A 107 -4.46 -38.77 4.31
N LEU A 108 -4.13 -39.69 5.21
CA LEU A 108 -3.65 -39.36 6.57
C LEU A 108 -2.39 -38.45 6.57
N PRO A 109 -1.33 -38.71 5.79
CA PRO A 109 -0.17 -37.82 5.70
C PRO A 109 -0.55 -36.42 5.23
N HIS A 110 -1.47 -36.33 4.27
CA HIS A 110 -1.94 -35.06 3.72
C HIS A 110 -2.65 -34.22 4.79
N TYR A 111 -3.52 -34.82 5.60
CA TYR A 111 -4.16 -34.14 6.74
C TYR A 111 -3.15 -33.65 7.78
N ILE A 112 -2.16 -34.50 8.12
CA ILE A 112 -1.10 -34.16 9.08
C ILE A 112 -0.23 -33.01 8.57
N MET A 113 0.08 -32.95 7.27
CA MET A 113 0.87 -31.86 6.69
C MET A 113 0.09 -30.55 6.55
N GLN A 114 -1.21 -30.61 6.28
CA GLN A 114 -2.03 -29.41 6.10
C GLN A 114 -2.38 -28.71 7.42
N LEU A 115 -2.62 -29.44 8.50
CA LEU A 115 -3.05 -28.84 9.77
C LEU A 115 -2.07 -27.76 10.30
N PRO A 116 -0.74 -28.01 10.35
CA PRO A 116 0.23 -26.99 10.77
C PRO A 116 0.27 -25.80 9.81
N LEU A 117 0.07 -26.02 8.52
CA LEU A 117 0.01 -24.94 7.52
C LEU A 117 -1.20 -24.04 7.76
N PHE A 118 -2.38 -24.60 7.97
CA PHE A 118 -3.59 -23.82 8.31
C PHE A 118 -3.40 -22.99 9.58
N ASN A 119 -2.83 -23.59 10.63
CA ASN A 119 -2.55 -22.89 11.89
C ASN A 119 -1.53 -21.75 11.73
N LYS A 120 -0.61 -21.84 10.77
CA LYS A 120 0.34 -20.76 10.45
C LYS A 120 -0.29 -19.67 9.57
N VAL A 121 -1.04 -20.06 8.55
CA VAL A 121 -1.58 -19.13 7.53
C VAL A 121 -2.77 -18.34 8.06
N LEU A 122 -3.67 -18.96 8.85
CA LEU A 122 -4.89 -18.30 9.33
C LEU A 122 -4.59 -17.02 10.13
N PRO A 123 -3.69 -17.01 11.14
CA PRO A 123 -3.34 -15.79 11.86
C PRO A 123 -2.67 -14.73 10.98
N LEU A 124 -1.84 -15.14 10.02
CA LEU A 124 -1.22 -14.22 9.06
C LEU A 124 -2.29 -13.54 8.19
N PHE A 125 -3.27 -14.32 7.71
CA PHE A 125 -4.35 -13.82 6.88
C PHE A 125 -5.21 -12.79 7.62
N ILE A 126 -5.54 -13.07 8.89
CA ILE A 126 -6.28 -12.15 9.77
C ILE A 126 -5.47 -10.87 10.02
N LYS A 127 -4.15 -10.97 10.26
CA LYS A 127 -3.27 -9.81 10.47
C LYS A 127 -3.11 -8.95 9.20
N MET A 128 -3.07 -9.58 8.02
CA MET A 128 -2.87 -8.90 6.74
C MET A 128 -4.11 -8.14 6.25
N LEU A 129 -5.32 -8.65 6.54
CA LEU A 129 -6.58 -8.06 6.11
C LEU A 129 -6.73 -6.56 6.47
N PRO A 130 -6.57 -6.12 7.73
CA PRO A 130 -6.68 -4.70 8.07
C PRO A 130 -5.59 -3.84 7.42
N LEU A 131 -4.38 -4.38 7.26
CA LEU A 131 -3.29 -3.67 6.60
C LEU A 131 -3.59 -3.44 5.12
N PHE A 132 -4.15 -4.44 4.45
CA PHE A 132 -4.58 -4.35 3.06
C PHE A 132 -5.69 -3.32 2.86
N ILE A 133 -6.70 -3.32 3.74
CA ILE A 133 -7.79 -2.31 3.73
C ILE A 133 -7.22 -0.91 3.96
N LYS A 134 -6.28 -0.76 4.89
CA LYS A 134 -5.61 0.52 5.17
C LYS A 134 -4.84 1.04 3.96
N VAL A 135 -4.07 0.17 3.28
CA VAL A 135 -3.32 0.54 2.06
C VAL A 135 -4.28 0.93 0.93
N LEU A 136 -5.36 0.18 0.70
CA LEU A 136 -6.37 0.52 -0.29
C LEU A 136 -7.03 1.88 0.00
N SER A 137 -7.39 2.14 1.26
CA SER A 137 -7.95 3.42 1.69
C SER A 137 -6.97 4.58 1.47
N LEU A 138 -5.69 4.40 1.78
CA LEU A 138 -4.65 5.39 1.51
C LEU A 138 -4.50 5.65 0.01
N LEU A 139 -4.47 4.61 -0.82
CA LEU A 139 -4.35 4.75 -2.28
C LEU A 139 -5.52 5.57 -2.83
N LEU A 140 -6.75 5.23 -2.42
CA LEU A 140 -7.96 5.97 -2.81
C LEU A 140 -7.96 7.43 -2.33
N LYS A 141 -7.39 7.72 -1.14
CA LYS A 141 -7.26 9.10 -0.63
C LYS A 141 -6.18 9.90 -1.37
N MET A 142 -5.06 9.26 -1.71
CA MET A 142 -3.92 9.93 -2.35
C MET A 142 -4.18 10.20 -3.84
N LEU A 143 -4.91 9.32 -4.54
CA LEU A 143 -5.13 9.41 -5.98
C LEU A 143 -5.76 10.76 -6.42
N PRO A 144 -6.88 11.24 -5.82
CA PRO A 144 -7.44 12.56 -6.15
C PRO A 144 -6.48 13.71 -5.84
N LEU A 145 -5.68 13.55 -4.79
CA LEU A 145 -4.72 14.56 -4.35
C LEU A 145 -3.59 14.71 -5.37
N PHE A 146 -3.04 13.59 -5.85
CA PHE A 146 -2.07 13.58 -6.95
C PHE A 146 -2.64 14.17 -8.24
N ILE A 147 -3.86 13.80 -8.62
CA ILE A 147 -4.53 14.31 -9.82
C ILE A 147 -4.75 15.83 -9.73
N LYS A 148 -5.07 16.36 -8.54
CA LYS A 148 -5.23 17.81 -8.32
C LYS A 148 -3.90 18.57 -8.30
N VAL A 149 -2.87 18.01 -7.68
CA VAL A 149 -1.59 18.68 -7.45
C VAL A 149 -0.71 18.66 -8.70
N LEU A 150 -0.76 17.61 -9.50
CA LEU A 150 0.10 17.47 -10.69
C LEU A 150 -0.08 18.61 -11.71
N PRO A 151 -1.31 19.02 -12.11
CA PRO A 151 -1.53 20.16 -12.98
C PRO A 151 -1.03 21.48 -12.37
N LEU A 152 -1.23 21.70 -11.07
CA LEU A 152 -0.75 22.90 -10.37
C LEU A 152 0.79 22.99 -10.41
N PHE A 153 1.48 21.88 -10.19
CA PHE A 153 2.94 21.82 -10.31
C PHE A 153 3.41 22.12 -11.73
N ILE A 154 2.74 21.55 -12.74
CA ILE A 154 3.06 21.78 -14.15
C ILE A 154 2.80 23.25 -14.53
N MET A 155 1.70 23.85 -14.06
CA MET A 155 1.35 25.24 -14.35
C MET A 155 2.27 26.25 -13.68
N GLN A 156 2.73 25.99 -12.45
CA GLN A 156 3.61 26.92 -11.74
C GLN A 156 5.07 26.85 -12.19
N LEU A 157 5.52 25.72 -12.74
CA LEU A 157 6.91 25.51 -13.14
C LEU A 157 7.42 26.56 -14.16
N PRO A 158 6.71 26.87 -15.27
CA PRO A 158 7.12 27.92 -16.20
C PRO A 158 7.20 29.29 -15.56
N HIS A 159 6.27 29.62 -14.65
CA HIS A 159 6.26 30.91 -13.96
C HIS A 159 7.52 31.08 -13.10
N TYR A 160 7.90 30.06 -12.32
CA TYR A 160 9.14 30.11 -11.53
C TYR A 160 10.40 30.17 -12.40
N ILE A 161 10.43 29.41 -13.52
CA ILE A 161 11.55 29.44 -14.46
C ILE A 161 11.68 30.81 -15.13
N MET A 162 10.56 31.43 -15.54
CA MET A 162 10.54 32.71 -16.24
C MET A 162 10.92 33.88 -15.33
N GLN A 163 10.55 33.82 -14.05
CA GLN A 163 10.91 34.89 -13.12
C GLN A 163 12.34 34.78 -12.59
N LEU A 164 12.99 33.61 -12.65
CA LEU A 164 14.35 33.39 -12.14
C LEU A 164 15.43 34.34 -12.76
N PRO A 165 15.50 34.53 -14.09
CA PRO A 165 16.47 35.44 -14.71
C PRO A 165 16.20 36.91 -14.39
N LEU A 166 14.91 37.29 -14.34
CA LEU A 166 14.49 38.63 -13.96
C LEU A 166 14.87 38.91 -12.51
N PHE A 167 14.63 37.96 -11.60
CA PHE A 167 15.03 38.07 -10.20
C PHE A 167 16.55 38.14 -10.04
N ASN A 168 17.32 37.30 -10.73
CA ASN A 168 18.78 37.33 -10.65
C ASN A 168 19.38 38.65 -11.18
N LYS A 169 18.70 39.33 -12.12
CA LYS A 169 19.11 40.65 -12.62
C LYS A 169 18.70 41.80 -11.71
N VAL A 170 17.49 41.75 -11.14
CA VAL A 170 16.93 42.84 -10.31
C VAL A 170 17.47 42.80 -8.88
N LEU A 171 17.77 41.62 -8.33
CA LEU A 171 18.22 41.45 -6.94
C LEU A 171 19.50 42.22 -6.59
N PRO A 172 20.59 42.19 -7.39
CA PRO A 172 21.80 42.96 -7.11
C PRO A 172 21.54 44.48 -7.17
N LEU A 173 20.69 44.89 -8.11
CA LEU A 173 20.26 46.28 -8.30
C LEU A 173 19.45 46.76 -7.09
N PHE A 174 18.49 45.96 -6.67
CA PHE A 174 17.66 46.20 -5.50
C PHE A 174 18.52 46.30 -4.23
N ASN A 175 19.44 45.37 -3.99
CA ASN A 175 20.33 45.41 -2.83
C ASN A 175 21.26 46.63 -2.82
N LYS A 176 21.62 47.17 -3.99
CA LYS A 176 22.40 48.43 -4.10
C LYS A 176 21.56 49.68 -3.84
N VAL A 177 20.31 49.69 -4.29
CA VAL A 177 19.42 50.87 -4.22
C VAL A 177 18.65 50.94 -2.89
N LEU A 178 18.43 49.80 -2.25
CA LEU A 178 17.71 49.67 -0.97
C LEU A 178 18.28 50.56 0.16
N PRO A 179 19.61 50.62 0.42
CA PRO A 179 20.17 51.48 1.46
C PRO A 179 19.94 52.97 1.17
N LEU A 180 20.01 53.37 -0.10
CA LEU A 180 19.78 54.76 -0.54
C LEU A 180 18.32 55.17 -0.32
N PHE A 181 17.36 54.28 -0.60
CA PHE A 181 15.94 54.51 -0.33
C PHE A 181 15.65 54.63 1.16
N ILE A 182 16.29 53.81 2.00
CA ILE A 182 16.13 53.85 3.46
C ILE A 182 16.67 55.16 4.04
N MET A 183 17.78 55.68 3.50
CA MET A 183 18.36 56.97 3.91
C MET A 183 17.53 58.19 3.52
N GLN A 184 16.66 58.07 2.51
CA GLN A 184 15.82 59.17 2.00
C GLN A 184 14.41 59.19 2.62
N LEU A 185 14.06 58.24 3.49
CA LEU A 185 12.80 58.26 4.21
C LEU A 185 12.88 59.33 5.32
N PRO A 186 11.94 60.29 5.39
CA PRO A 186 11.81 61.13 6.58
C PRO A 186 11.43 60.25 7.78
N LEU A 187 12.07 60.51 8.93
CA LEU A 187 11.78 59.89 10.23
C LEU A 187 10.29 59.97 10.59
#